data_AF-A0A2Z2HKE9-F1
#
_entry.id   AF-A0A2Z2HKE9-F1
#
_cell.length_a   1.000
_cell.length_b   1.000
_cell.length_c   1.000
_cell.angle_alpha   90.00
_cell.angle_beta   90.00
_cell.angle_gamma   90.00
#
_symmetry.space_group_name_H-M   'P 1'
#
loop_
_entity.id
_entity.type
_entity.pdbx_description
1 polymer ?
#
loop_
_entity_poly.entity_id
_entity_poly.type
_entity_poly.pdbx_seq_one_letter_code
_entity_poly.pdbx_strand_id
1 'polypeptide(L)' 'MDISSTKLPIILIVVLVGILVLQFATNDNSKPLIDPETCELYIMDSQINTKTYLNEFNQKCLEFKSLND' A
#
# COMPACT_ATOMS: atom_id res chain seq x y z
N MET A 1 -2.83 -10.24 -40.58
CA MET A 1 -2.60 -8.79 -40.80
C MET A 1 -1.75 -8.29 -39.66
N ASP A 2 -0.54 -7.90 -40.00
CA ASP A 2 0.62 -7.73 -39.13
C ASP A 2 0.45 -6.61 -38.10
N ILE A 3 0.01 -6.98 -36.90
CA ILE A 3 -0.03 -6.08 -35.74
C ILE A 3 1.37 -5.91 -35.11
N SER A 4 2.36 -6.67 -35.57
CA SER A 4 3.77 -6.51 -35.21
C SER A 4 4.38 -5.32 -35.95
N SER A 5 3.82 -4.13 -35.74
CA SER A 5 4.51 -2.88 -36.04
C SER A 5 5.62 -2.72 -35.00
N THR A 6 6.87 -2.59 -35.44
CA THR A 6 8.08 -2.42 -34.60
C THR A 6 7.94 -1.31 -33.55
N LYS A 7 6.99 -0.38 -33.73
CA LYS A 7 6.70 0.74 -32.83
C LYS A 7 5.78 0.39 -31.67
N LEU A 8 4.93 -0.62 -31.80
CA LEU A 8 3.97 -1.06 -30.78
C LEU A 8 4.66 -1.51 -29.47
N PRO A 9 5.73 -2.33 -29.48
CA PRO A 9 6.45 -2.69 -28.25
C PRO A 9 7.10 -1.48 -27.57
N ILE A 10 7.58 -0.49 -28.34
CA ILE A 10 8.20 0.73 -27.78
C ILE A 10 7.17 1.57 -27.03
N ILE A 11 5.99 1.77 -27.61
CA ILE A 11 4.89 2.50 -26.97
C ILE A 11 4.48 1.81 -25.67
N LEU A 12 4.37 0.48 -25.69
CA LEU A 12 4.07 -0.32 -24.50
C LEU A 12 5.09 -0.11 -23.37
N ILE A 13 6.39 -0.12 -23.70
CA ILE A 13 7.44 0.12 -22.70
C ILE A 13 7.31 1.52 -22.09
N VAL A 14 7.10 2.55 -22.91
CA VAL A 14 6.94 3.93 -22.41
C VAL A 14 5.74 4.05 -21.47
N VAL A 15 4.61 3.44 -21.83
CA VAL A 15 3.40 3.42 -20.99
C VAL A 15 3.67 2.70 -19.66
N LEU A 16 4.31 1.53 -19.71
CA LEU A 16 4.64 0.76 -18.51
C LEU A 16 5.60 1.52 -17.58
N VAL A 17 6.64 2.16 -18.13
CA VAL A 17 7.55 3.00 -17.35
C VAL A 17 6.81 4.17 -16.72
N GLY A 18 5.89 4.83 -17.45
CA GLY A 18 5.05 5.89 -16.91
C GLY A 18 4.20 5.43 -15.72
N ILE A 19 3.58 4.24 -15.83
CA ILE A 19 2.81 3.63 -14.74
C ILE A 19 3.70 3.34 -13.54
N LEU A 20 4.91 2.80 -13.74
CA LEU A 20 5.85 2.50 -12.67
C LEU A 20 6.31 3.76 -11.91
N VAL A 21 6.62 4.84 -12.63
CA VAL A 21 7.00 6.12 -12.01
C VAL A 21 5.83 6.70 -11.19
N LEU A 22 4.61 6.64 -11.73
CA LEU A 22 3.42 7.08 -11.00
C LEU A 22 3.21 6.25 -9.73
N GLN A 23 3.28 4.92 -9.85
CA GLN A 23 3.16 4.02 -8.70
C GLN A 23 4.21 4.34 -7.63
N PHE A 24 5.46 4.57 -8.01
CA PHE A 24 6.53 4.94 -7.09
C PHE A 24 6.25 6.26 -6.36
N ALA A 25 5.82 7.30 -7.10
CA ALA A 25 5.52 8.61 -6.53
C ALA A 25 4.29 8.58 -5.59
N THR A 26 3.30 7.73 -5.88
CA THR A 26 2.09 7.59 -5.07
C THR A 26 2.17 6.49 -4.02
N ASN A 27 3.30 5.79 -3.92
CA ASN A 27 3.50 4.72 -2.93
C ASN A 27 3.73 5.33 -1.54
N ASP A 28 2.65 5.84 -0.97
CA ASP A 28 2.65 6.33 0.40
C ASP A 28 2.63 5.12 1.35
N ASN A 29 3.81 4.71 1.82
CA ASN A 29 3.96 3.68 2.86
C ASN A 29 3.40 4.14 4.21
N SER A 30 2.90 5.37 4.32
CA SER A 30 2.33 5.94 5.55
C SER A 30 0.90 5.50 5.81
N LYS A 31 0.33 4.57 5.03
CA LYS A 31 -1.00 4.03 5.32
C LYS A 31 -1.02 3.40 6.71
N PRO A 32 -1.94 3.82 7.60
CA PRO A 32 -2.09 3.22 8.92
C PRO A 32 -2.36 1.73 8.81
N LEU A 33 -1.50 0.94 9.43
CA LEU A 33 -1.63 -0.50 9.63
C LEU A 33 -2.36 -0.75 10.96
N ILE A 34 -2.94 -1.93 11.13
CA ILE A 34 -3.67 -2.31 12.35
C ILE A 34 -2.82 -3.32 13.12
N ASP A 35 -2.59 -3.07 14.41
CA ASP A 35 -1.98 -4.03 15.32
C ASP A 35 -3.05 -5.07 15.71
N PRO A 36 -2.88 -6.37 15.40
CA PRO A 36 -3.91 -7.37 15.65
C PRO A 36 -4.12 -7.69 17.14
N GLU A 37 -3.17 -7.36 18.01
CA GLU A 37 -3.25 -7.65 19.45
C GLU A 37 -4.06 -6.57 20.19
N THR A 38 -3.77 -5.30 19.89
CA THR A 38 -4.38 -4.13 20.55
C THR A 38 -5.47 -3.47 19.71
N CYS A 39 -5.60 -3.82 18.43
CA CYS A 39 -6.45 -3.15 17.45
C CYS A 39 -6.09 -1.66 17.21
N GLU A 40 -4.90 -1.23 17.63
CA GLU A 40 -4.42 0.13 17.42
C GLU A 40 -3.88 0.34 16.01
N LEU A 41 -4.10 1.52 15.47
CA LEU A 41 -3.54 1.97 14.22
C LEU A 41 -2.12 2.45 14.44
N TYR A 42 -1.19 1.99 13.61
CA TYR A 42 0.21 2.42 13.61
C TYR A 42 0.73 2.67 12.20
N ILE A 43 1.73 3.52 12.08
CA ILE A 43 2.49 3.70 10.84
C ILE A 43 3.87 3.09 11.04
N MET A 44 4.38 2.41 10.02
CA MET A 44 5.78 1.97 10.00
C MET A 44 6.66 3.12 9.53
N ASP A 45 7.57 3.57 10.39
CA ASP A 45 8.58 4.54 9.99
C ASP A 45 9.58 3.86 9.04
N SER A 46 9.61 4.29 7.79
CA SER A 46 10.46 3.69 6.75
C SER A 46 11.97 3.86 6.99
N GLN A 47 12.41 4.80 7.84
CA GLN A 47 13.83 5.04 8.11
C GLN A 47 14.35 4.19 9.26
N ILE A 48 13.54 3.97 10.30
CA ILE A 48 13.95 3.27 11.53
C ILE A 48 13.18 1.97 11.78
N ASN A 49 12.29 1.58 10.87
CA ASN A 49 11.46 0.37 10.92
C ASN A 49 10.75 0.19 12.27
N THR A 50 10.29 1.29 12.86
CA THR A 50 9.59 1.30 14.14
C THR A 50 8.09 1.53 13.94
N LYS A 51 7.28 0.99 14.84
CA LYS A 51 5.85 1.28 14.90
C LYS A 51 5.63 2.60 15.62
N THR A 52 4.99 3.54 14.93
CA THR A 52 4.47 4.76 15.55
C THR A 52 2.96 4.62 15.68
N TYR A 53 2.50 4.40 16.90
CA TYR A 53 1.07 4.28 17.21
C TYR A 53 0.38 5.64 17.11
N LEU A 54 -0.77 5.66 16.46
CA LEU A 54 -1.57 6.86 16.22
C LEU A 54 -2.53 7.18 17.38
N ASN A 55 -2.59 6.31 18.41
CA ASN A 55 -3.62 6.33 19.46
C ASN A 55 -5.06 6.28 18.91
N GLU A 56 -5.23 5.77 17.68
CA GLU A 56 -6.52 5.52 17.05
C GLU A 56 -6.74 4.02 16.98
N PHE A 57 -7.98 3.57 17.18
CA PHE A 57 -8.32 2.13 17.19
C PHE A 57 -9.24 1.78 16.04
N ASN A 58 -8.99 0.62 15.42
CA ASN A 58 -9.88 0.09 14.40
C ASN A 58 -11.12 -0.53 15.05
N GLN A 59 -12.27 0.13 14.89
CA GLN A 59 -13.55 -0.32 15.47
C GLN A 59 -13.94 -1.74 15.05
N LYS A 60 -13.77 -2.09 13.75
CA LYS A 60 -14.08 -3.45 13.27
C LYS A 60 -13.22 -4.51 13.97
N CYS A 61 -11.92 -4.24 14.14
CA CYS A 61 -11.02 -5.14 14.87
C CYS A 61 -11.48 -5.34 16.32
N LEU A 62 -11.86 -4.27 17.01
CA LEU A 62 -12.39 -4.35 18.38
C LEU A 62 -13.68 -5.17 18.44
N GLU A 63 -14.60 -4.96 17.50
CA GLU A 63 -15.83 -5.74 17.38
C GLU A 63 -15.52 -7.23 17.18
N PHE A 64 -14.60 -7.58 16.26
CA PHE A 64 -14.19 -8.98 16.05
C PHE A 64 -13.55 -9.59 17.29
N LYS A 65 -12.73 -8.82 18.02
CA LYS A 65 -12.12 -9.28 19.26
C LYS A 65 -13.18 -9.59 20.31
N SER A 66 -14.16 -8.70 20.49
CA SER A 66 -15.26 -8.91 21.45
C SER A 66 -16.19 -10.07 21.10
N LEU A 67 -16.26 -10.48 19.83
CA LEU A 67 -17.07 -11.62 19.39
C LEU A 67 -16.35 -12.97 19.57
N ASN A 68 -15.04 -12.95 19.75
CA ASN A 68 -14.21 -14.13 19.96
C ASN A 68 -13.87 -14.37 21.46
N ASP A 69 -14.29 -13.47 22.35
CA ASP A 69 -14.25 -13.63 23.81
C ASP A 69 -15.52 -14.34 24.32
#